data_AF-A0AA35WPI5-F1
#
_entry.id   AF-A0AA35WPI5-F1
#
_cell.length_a   1.000
_cell.length_b   1.000
_cell.length_c   1.000
_cell.angle_alpha   90.00
_cell.angle_beta   90.00
_cell.angle_gamma   90.00
#
_symmetry.space_group_name_H-M   'P 1'
#
loop_
_entity.id
_entity.type
_entity.pdbx_description
1 polymer ?
#
loop_
_entity_poly.entity_id
_entity_poly.type
_entity_poly.pdbx_seq_one_letter_code
_entity_poly.pdbx_strand_id
1 'polypeptide(L)'
;MLVAVQNNLQRCQEDYEKMSAEFEAKLEQKDQTLEEEKQKIEALEMELEGARNDFNDLHRQLDVAESQIREEEQKRASAEESLVDMRDQLAGVKSALGSQVMELDGQLKTSQQQCSQLSQEKAILQENLASIQRDLKELVKERGELEVSLSSAREEAGRREREWEEERERRETTEQGLNQQVSQLQTSLSSVQKEKAEIETEMVQMKRELEKKVTEMSQDILSLQNDLAGKEESLREVREEKDRGESQLAALGSNLASVRQQLEGEKRRGKEMERRGKMLDTRVEELTLKIKTLQDERRALLEKVVGEEERTSEAHQLNAGLQKQVQQLEAALQELGREHQTLQVMQARASERKWESDRDATACSGCGKKFSVSVRKHHCRSCG
;
A
#
# COMPACT_ATOMS: atom_id res chain seq x y z
N MET A 1 68.28 229.33 144.04
CA MET A 1 67.20 228.37 144.30
C MET A 1 66.10 228.33 143.23
N LEU A 2 66.14 229.12 142.14
CA LEU A 2 65.07 229.10 141.11
C LEU A 2 65.42 228.37 139.79
N VAL A 3 66.70 228.10 139.49
CA VAL A 3 67.11 227.54 138.18
C VAL A 3 67.02 226.00 138.13
N ALA A 4 66.97 225.31 139.27
CA ALA A 4 66.98 223.84 139.33
C ALA A 4 65.61 223.18 139.10
N VAL A 5 64.50 223.91 139.27
CA VAL A 5 63.14 223.34 139.13
C VAL A 5 62.63 223.44 137.69
N GLN A 6 63.05 224.46 136.94
CA GLN A 6 62.57 224.69 135.57
C GLN A 6 63.16 223.69 134.56
N ASN A 7 64.40 223.25 134.75
CA ASN A 7 65.03 222.25 133.88
C ASN A 7 64.45 220.82 134.03
N ASN A 8 63.85 220.49 135.18
CA ASN A 8 63.27 219.16 135.37
C ASN A 8 61.87 219.02 134.75
N LEU A 9 61.13 220.12 134.60
CA LEU A 9 59.79 220.06 134.02
C LEU A 9 59.83 219.90 132.49
N GLN A 10 60.77 220.58 131.83
CA GLN A 10 60.89 220.54 130.37
C GLN A 10 61.29 219.15 129.85
N ARG A 11 62.14 218.43 130.60
CA ARG A 11 62.59 217.09 130.24
C ARG A 11 61.48 216.04 130.33
N CYS A 12 60.53 216.22 131.25
CA CYS A 12 59.41 215.29 131.42
C CYS A 12 58.34 215.44 130.32
N GLN A 13 58.19 216.65 129.74
CA GLN A 13 57.31 216.86 128.58
C GLN A 13 57.86 216.24 127.30
N GLU A 14 59.17 216.36 127.05
CA GLU A 14 59.80 215.74 125.88
C GLU A 14 59.72 214.21 125.92
N ASP A 15 59.85 213.60 127.11
CA ASP A 15 59.71 212.15 127.27
C ASP A 15 58.26 211.67 127.02
N TYR A 16 57.25 212.48 127.35
CA TYR A 16 55.84 212.12 127.12
C TYR A 16 55.45 212.21 125.63
N GLU A 17 55.89 213.26 124.93
CA GLU A 17 55.63 213.40 123.49
C GLU A 17 56.28 212.29 122.67
N LYS A 18 57.51 211.88 123.05
CA LYS A 18 58.17 210.73 122.42
C LYS A 18 57.39 209.44 122.61
N MET A 19 56.87 209.21 123.82
CA MET A 19 56.14 207.98 124.13
C MET A 19 54.78 207.93 123.42
N SER A 20 54.10 209.07 123.25
CA SER A 20 52.86 209.16 122.48
C SER A 20 53.08 208.86 120.99
N ALA A 21 54.13 209.43 120.39
CA ALA A 21 54.47 209.17 119.00
C ALA A 21 54.88 207.70 118.75
N GLU A 22 55.56 207.06 119.71
CA GLU A 22 55.86 205.62 119.63
C GLU A 22 54.60 204.74 119.71
N PHE A 23 53.59 205.14 120.48
CA PHE A 23 52.32 204.40 120.54
C PHE A 23 51.46 204.59 119.29
N GLU A 24 51.40 205.81 118.74
CA GLU A 24 50.71 206.07 117.47
C GLU A 24 51.35 205.28 116.32
N ALA A 25 52.68 205.25 116.22
CA ALA A 25 53.39 204.46 115.22
C ALA A 25 53.12 202.95 115.37
N LYS A 26 53.02 202.43 116.60
CA LYS A 26 52.65 201.02 116.85
C LYS A 26 51.20 200.71 116.49
N LEU A 27 50.28 201.65 116.68
CA LEU A 27 48.88 201.51 116.31
C LEU A 27 48.75 201.45 114.79
N GLU A 28 49.40 202.36 114.07
CA GLU A 28 49.36 202.40 112.61
C GLU A 28 50.02 201.15 111.99
N GLN A 29 51.10 200.65 112.58
CA GLN A 29 51.70 199.36 112.20
C GLN A 29 50.74 198.19 112.43
N LYS A 30 49.98 198.21 113.53
CA LYS A 30 48.98 197.17 113.86
C LYS A 30 47.78 197.21 112.91
N ASP A 31 47.32 198.39 112.53
CA ASP A 31 46.22 198.54 111.57
C ASP A 31 46.64 198.08 110.17
N GLN A 32 47.88 198.37 109.75
CA GLN A 32 48.44 197.81 108.51
C GLN A 32 48.49 196.28 108.53
N THR A 33 48.97 195.68 109.63
CA THR A 33 49.02 194.20 109.73
C THR A 33 47.62 193.59 109.77
N LEU A 34 46.65 194.25 110.40
CA LEU A 34 45.27 193.78 110.42
C LEU A 34 44.66 193.77 109.01
N GLU A 35 44.94 194.80 108.22
CA GLU A 35 44.40 194.91 106.87
C GLU A 35 45.07 193.91 105.90
N GLU A 36 46.38 193.66 106.05
CA GLU A 36 47.06 192.58 105.32
C GLU A 36 46.49 191.19 105.64
N GLU A 37 46.21 190.90 106.92
CA GLU A 37 45.63 189.62 107.32
C GLU A 37 44.17 189.48 106.87
N LYS A 38 43.38 190.55 106.82
CA LYS A 38 42.03 190.51 106.21
C LYS A 38 42.09 190.18 104.73
N GLN A 39 42.99 190.81 103.97
CA GLN A 39 43.15 190.52 102.54
C GLN A 39 43.57 189.06 102.29
N LYS A 40 44.44 188.50 103.16
CA LYS A 40 44.75 187.06 103.12
C LYS A 40 43.55 186.18 103.40
N ILE A 41 42.71 186.54 104.38
CA ILE A 41 41.50 185.78 104.69
C ILE A 41 40.55 185.78 103.49
N GLU A 42 40.29 186.94 102.87
CA GLU A 42 39.46 187.00 101.66
C GLU A 42 40.05 186.16 100.50
N ALA A 43 41.38 186.19 100.30
CA ALA A 43 42.02 185.36 99.28
C ALA A 43 41.87 183.86 99.57
N LEU A 44 42.05 183.44 100.82
CA LEU A 44 41.86 182.04 101.24
C LEU A 44 40.39 181.61 101.15
N GLU A 45 39.44 182.51 101.44
CA GLU A 45 38.01 182.23 101.28
C GLU A 45 37.66 182.02 99.80
N MET A 46 38.21 182.84 98.90
CA MET A 46 38.05 182.63 97.45
C MET A 46 38.68 181.31 96.98
N GLU A 47 39.87 180.95 97.45
CA GLU A 47 40.51 179.66 97.13
C GLU A 47 39.70 178.48 97.67
N LEU A 48 39.16 178.58 98.89
CA LEU A 48 38.34 177.54 99.50
C LEU A 48 37.01 177.36 98.76
N GLU A 49 36.40 178.45 98.30
CA GLU A 49 35.20 178.41 97.47
C GLU A 49 35.47 177.80 96.09
N GLY A 50 36.62 178.12 95.48
CA GLY A 50 37.10 177.46 94.26
C GLY A 50 37.27 175.94 94.46
N ALA A 51 38.00 175.53 95.50
CA ALA A 51 38.20 174.12 95.82
C ALA A 51 36.90 173.37 96.13
N ARG A 52 35.92 174.04 96.77
CA ARG A 52 34.58 173.47 96.99
C ARG A 52 33.84 173.24 95.68
N ASN A 53 33.91 174.19 94.75
CA ASN A 53 33.29 174.04 93.43
C ASN A 53 33.95 172.90 92.64
N ASP A 54 35.28 172.81 92.64
CA ASP A 54 36.00 171.72 92.00
C ASP A 54 35.67 170.35 92.62
N PHE A 55 35.57 170.26 93.95
CA PHE A 55 35.15 169.04 94.62
C PHE A 55 33.74 168.63 94.23
N ASN A 56 32.80 169.58 94.18
CA ASN A 56 31.42 169.31 93.77
C ASN A 56 31.33 168.85 92.31
N ASP A 57 32.11 169.46 91.41
CA ASP A 57 32.20 169.05 90.00
C ASP A 57 32.81 167.65 89.85
N LEU A 58 33.89 167.35 90.59
CA LEU A 58 34.49 166.01 90.62
C LEU A 58 33.54 164.97 91.21
N HIS A 59 32.80 165.30 92.26
CA HIS A 59 31.82 164.39 92.86
C HIS A 59 30.67 164.11 91.88
N ARG A 60 30.18 165.12 91.18
CA ARG A 60 29.20 164.95 90.11
C ARG A 60 29.74 164.10 88.95
N GLN A 61 31.00 164.29 88.56
CA GLN A 61 31.65 163.44 87.55
C GLN A 61 31.80 161.99 88.03
N LEU A 62 32.12 161.78 89.30
CA LEU A 62 32.22 160.45 89.90
C LEU A 62 30.86 159.74 89.91
N ASP A 63 29.79 160.42 90.33
CA ASP A 63 28.42 159.87 90.30
C ASP A 63 28.00 159.47 88.88
N VAL A 64 28.34 160.30 87.88
CA VAL A 64 28.08 159.98 86.48
C VAL A 64 28.89 158.75 86.04
N ALA A 65 30.18 158.69 86.36
CA ALA A 65 31.03 157.55 86.02
C ALA A 65 30.55 156.25 86.70
N GLU A 66 30.16 156.31 87.97
CA GLU A 66 29.57 155.17 88.69
C GLU A 66 28.25 154.71 88.04
N SER A 67 27.40 155.64 87.63
CA SER A 67 26.15 155.30 86.93
C SER A 67 26.41 154.63 85.58
N GLN A 68 27.40 155.10 84.82
CA GLN A 68 27.82 154.51 83.55
C GLN A 68 28.42 153.12 83.74
N ILE A 69 29.26 152.92 84.77
CA ILE A 69 29.81 151.60 85.09
C ILE A 69 28.70 150.62 85.43
N ARG A 70 27.73 151.01 86.27
CA ARG A 70 26.58 150.15 86.61
C ARG A 70 25.77 149.77 85.36
N GLU A 71 25.56 150.72 84.46
CA GLU A 71 24.85 150.47 83.20
C GLU A 71 25.61 149.48 82.31
N GLU A 72 26.94 149.64 82.17
CA GLU A 72 27.78 148.73 81.40
C GLU A 72 27.92 147.33 82.06
N GLU A 73 27.97 147.25 83.38
CA GLU A 73 27.92 145.98 84.12
C GLU A 73 26.59 145.25 83.90
N GLN A 74 25.46 145.97 83.89
CA GLN A 74 24.16 145.39 83.59
C GLN A 74 24.07 144.91 82.13
N LYS A 75 24.55 145.70 81.17
CA LYS A 75 24.63 145.29 79.76
C LYS A 75 25.51 144.06 79.61
N ARG A 76 26.68 144.04 80.25
CA ARG A 76 27.59 142.90 80.25
C ARG A 76 26.94 141.65 80.83
N ALA A 77 26.27 141.75 81.97
CA ALA A 77 25.57 140.61 82.58
C ALA A 77 24.50 140.03 81.65
N SER A 78 23.70 140.90 81.00
CA SER A 78 22.68 140.46 80.04
C SER A 78 23.28 139.81 78.78
N ALA A 79 24.45 140.28 78.33
CA ALA A 79 25.17 139.70 77.21
C ALA A 79 25.81 138.35 77.58
N GLU A 80 26.35 138.22 78.80
CA GLU A 80 26.89 136.96 79.33
C GLU A 80 25.78 135.91 79.45
N GLU A 81 24.60 136.27 79.96
CA GLU A 81 23.43 135.38 80.01
C GLU A 81 22.99 134.94 78.60
N SER A 82 22.92 135.87 77.65
CA SER A 82 22.59 135.56 76.24
C SER A 82 23.62 134.63 75.59
N LEU A 83 24.91 134.78 75.90
CA LEU A 83 25.98 133.91 75.39
C LEU A 83 25.91 132.51 75.99
N VAL A 84 25.54 132.38 77.27
CA VAL A 84 25.31 131.08 77.91
C VAL A 84 24.12 130.38 77.26
N ASP A 85 23.00 131.09 77.06
CA ASP A 85 21.83 130.50 76.40
C ASP A 85 22.15 130.07 74.95
N MET A 86 22.84 130.90 74.17
CA MET A 86 23.30 130.52 72.82
C MET A 86 24.24 129.31 72.85
N ARG A 87 25.13 129.21 73.83
CA ARG A 87 26.04 128.06 73.98
C ARG A 87 25.28 126.79 74.28
N ASP A 88 24.28 126.85 75.16
CA ASP A 88 23.45 125.70 75.52
C ASP A 88 22.56 125.27 74.33
N GLN A 89 21.99 126.23 73.59
CA GLN A 89 21.29 125.96 72.34
C GLN A 89 22.21 125.29 71.30
N LEU A 90 23.42 125.81 71.11
CA LEU A 90 24.41 125.20 70.20
C LEU A 90 24.82 123.80 70.63
N ALA A 91 24.99 123.56 71.93
CA ALA A 91 25.25 122.23 72.46
C ALA A 91 24.09 121.26 72.21
N GLY A 92 22.85 121.74 72.41
CA GLY A 92 21.62 121.01 72.07
C GLY A 92 21.57 120.64 70.59
N VAL A 93 21.71 121.62 69.69
CA VAL A 93 21.72 121.39 68.24
C VAL A 93 22.83 120.44 67.83
N LYS A 94 24.04 120.59 68.37
CA LYS A 94 25.16 119.68 68.08
C LYS A 94 24.86 118.24 68.50
N SER A 95 24.25 118.04 69.66
CA SER A 95 23.86 116.71 70.14
C SER A 95 22.75 116.08 69.29
N ALA A 96 21.77 116.88 68.87
CA ALA A 96 20.68 116.47 68.00
C ALA A 96 21.20 116.08 66.61
N LEU A 97 22.05 116.93 66.00
CA LEU A 97 22.69 116.63 64.72
C LEU A 97 23.60 115.40 64.82
N GLY A 98 24.34 115.23 65.91
CA GLY A 98 25.15 114.03 66.15
C GLY A 98 24.30 112.76 66.18
N SER A 99 23.17 112.80 66.89
CA SER A 99 22.22 111.68 66.95
C SER A 99 21.61 111.38 65.57
N GLN A 100 21.21 112.42 64.84
CA GLN A 100 20.65 112.28 63.50
C GLN A 100 21.67 111.72 62.49
N VAL A 101 22.93 112.13 62.57
CA VAL A 101 24.01 111.58 61.73
C VAL A 101 24.24 110.11 62.04
N MET A 102 24.24 109.71 63.32
CA MET A 102 24.37 108.29 63.69
C MET A 102 23.18 107.45 63.21
N GLU A 103 21.97 108.00 63.30
CA GLU A 103 20.76 107.34 62.79
C GLU A 103 20.80 107.17 61.26
N LEU A 104 21.15 108.23 60.53
CA LEU A 104 21.28 108.18 59.07
C LEU A 104 22.40 107.24 58.62
N ASP A 105 23.53 107.19 59.33
CA ASP A 105 24.61 106.22 59.05
C ASP A 105 24.14 104.77 59.28
N GLY A 106 23.36 104.53 60.35
CA GLY A 106 22.73 103.24 60.62
C GLY A 106 21.74 102.82 59.52
N GLN A 107 20.88 103.74 59.10
CA GLN A 107 19.93 103.51 58.00
C GLN A 107 20.65 103.26 56.67
N LEU A 108 21.74 104.00 56.40
CA LEU A 108 22.55 103.85 55.20
C LEU A 108 23.24 102.48 55.17
N LYS A 109 23.86 102.06 56.27
CA LYS A 109 24.48 100.73 56.40
C LYS A 109 23.45 99.61 56.21
N THR A 110 22.27 99.75 56.81
CA THR A 110 21.19 98.77 56.66
C THR A 110 20.73 98.68 55.21
N SER A 111 20.50 99.83 54.56
CA SER A 111 20.11 99.89 53.15
C SER A 111 21.19 99.32 52.22
N GLN A 112 22.47 99.58 52.51
CA GLN A 112 23.60 99.01 51.76
C GLN A 112 23.66 97.48 51.88
N GLN A 113 23.42 96.95 53.09
CA GLN A 113 23.38 95.51 53.33
C GLN A 113 22.18 94.86 52.62
N GLN A 114 21.02 95.52 52.61
CA GLN A 114 19.86 95.04 51.84
C GLN A 114 20.12 95.06 50.34
N CYS A 115 20.74 96.12 49.80
CA CYS A 115 21.11 96.19 48.39
C CYS A 115 22.10 95.09 47.98
N SER A 116 23.08 94.76 48.82
CA SER A 116 24.03 93.68 48.53
C SER A 116 23.36 92.30 48.57
N GLN A 117 22.47 92.05 49.54
CA GLN A 117 21.67 90.83 49.62
C GLN A 117 20.77 90.67 48.39
N LEU A 118 19.99 91.70 48.04
CA LEU A 118 19.11 91.68 46.86
C LEU A 118 19.91 91.50 45.56
N SER A 119 21.10 92.10 45.47
CA SER A 119 21.99 91.91 44.31
C SER A 119 22.46 90.45 44.21
N GLN A 120 22.77 89.81 45.33
CA GLN A 120 23.18 88.42 45.37
C GLN A 120 22.02 87.47 45.01
N GLU A 121 20.83 87.70 45.59
CA GLU A 121 19.61 86.95 45.25
C GLU A 121 19.26 87.09 43.76
N LYS A 122 19.36 88.30 43.21
CA LYS A 122 19.15 88.55 41.78
C LYS A 122 20.12 87.73 40.92
N ALA A 123 21.40 87.68 41.29
CA ALA A 123 22.39 86.91 40.54
C ALA A 123 22.06 85.41 40.55
N ILE A 124 21.70 84.85 41.71
CA ILE A 124 21.29 83.44 41.85
C ILE A 124 20.04 83.15 41.01
N LEU A 125 19.03 84.02 41.07
CA LEU A 125 17.81 83.85 40.28
C LEU A 125 18.07 83.94 38.78
N GLN A 126 19.00 84.81 38.34
CA GLN A 126 19.41 84.89 36.94
C GLN A 126 20.11 83.62 36.47
N GLU A 127 20.99 83.04 37.29
CA GLU A 127 21.65 81.77 36.98
C GLU A 127 20.66 80.62 36.91
N ASN A 128 19.74 80.52 37.88
CA ASN A 128 18.68 79.51 37.88
C ASN A 128 17.78 79.64 36.65
N LEU A 129 17.39 80.87 36.29
CA LEU A 129 16.58 81.13 35.10
C LEU A 129 17.32 80.72 33.83
N ALA A 130 18.62 81.01 33.72
CA ALA A 130 19.44 80.56 32.60
C ALA A 130 19.56 79.04 32.54
N SER A 131 19.65 78.34 33.69
CA SER A 131 19.65 76.88 33.74
C SER A 131 18.33 76.29 33.28
N ILE A 132 17.21 76.76 33.83
CA ILE A 132 15.87 76.30 33.44
C ILE A 132 15.63 76.56 31.94
N GLN A 133 16.12 77.67 31.39
CA GLN A 133 16.03 77.95 29.96
C GLN A 133 16.85 76.98 29.09
N ARG A 134 18.00 76.49 29.58
CA ARG A 134 18.78 75.44 28.90
C ARG A 134 18.04 74.12 28.94
N ASP A 135 17.59 73.71 30.12
CA ASP A 135 16.88 72.44 30.32
C ASP A 135 15.58 72.41 29.49
N LEU A 136 14.84 73.52 29.44
CA LEU A 136 13.63 73.64 28.61
C LEU A 136 13.94 73.47 27.11
N LYS A 137 15.05 74.03 26.62
CA LYS A 137 15.45 73.87 25.21
C LYS A 137 15.81 72.41 24.90
N GLU A 138 16.52 71.75 25.80
CA GLU A 138 16.87 70.34 25.66
C GLU A 138 15.62 69.45 25.65
N LEU A 139 14.71 69.63 26.61
CA LEU A 139 13.45 68.90 26.66
C LEU A 139 12.56 69.14 25.43
N VAL A 140 12.54 70.36 24.89
CA VAL A 140 11.81 70.64 23.64
C VAL A 140 12.44 69.91 22.45
N LYS A 141 13.76 69.82 22.40
CA LYS A 141 14.48 69.08 21.35
C LYS A 141 14.20 67.58 21.46
N GLU A 142 14.32 67.01 22.65
CA GLU A 142 14.01 65.60 22.91
C GLU A 142 12.56 65.26 22.56
N ARG A 143 11.61 66.15 22.93
CA ARG A 143 10.20 65.99 22.55
C ARG A 143 10.02 65.94 21.03
N GLY A 144 10.69 66.82 20.29
CA GLY A 144 10.64 66.82 18.83
C GLY A 144 11.21 65.53 18.21
N GLU A 145 12.34 65.05 18.73
CA GLU A 145 12.94 63.78 18.29
C GLU A 145 12.03 62.57 18.58
N LEU A 146 11.36 62.57 19.74
CA LEU A 146 10.37 61.55 20.10
C LEU A 146 9.11 61.65 19.24
N GLU A 147 8.61 62.84 18.93
CA GLU A 147 7.45 63.05 18.05
C GLU A 147 7.70 62.49 16.65
N VAL A 148 8.90 62.70 16.09
CA VAL A 148 9.33 62.15 14.79
C VAL A 148 9.50 60.63 14.86
N SER A 149 10.10 60.12 15.94
CA SER A 149 10.24 58.68 16.13
C SER A 149 8.88 57.99 16.24
N LEU A 150 7.93 58.62 16.94
CA LEU A 150 6.56 58.14 17.09
C LEU A 150 5.79 58.17 15.76
N SER A 151 5.95 59.22 14.96
CA SER A 151 5.30 59.28 13.64
C SER A 151 5.84 58.21 12.69
N SER A 152 7.16 58.01 12.65
CA SER A 152 7.80 56.94 11.88
C SER A 152 7.31 55.55 12.32
N ALA A 153 7.26 55.28 13.62
CA ALA A 153 6.76 54.01 14.15
C ALA A 153 5.29 53.76 13.79
N ARG A 154 4.45 54.81 13.80
CA ARG A 154 3.05 54.72 13.37
C ARG A 154 2.92 54.41 11.88
N GLU A 155 3.74 55.04 11.03
CA GLU A 155 3.77 54.75 9.59
C GLU A 155 4.22 53.32 9.30
N GLU A 156 5.25 52.83 10.01
CA GLU A 156 5.68 51.44 9.90
C GLU A 156 4.62 50.45 10.37
N ALA A 157 3.93 50.73 11.48
CA ALA A 157 2.82 49.91 11.97
C ALA A 157 1.70 49.83 10.92
N GLY A 158 1.27 50.97 10.38
CA GLY A 158 0.24 51.02 9.33
C GLY A 158 0.70 50.41 8.00
N ARG A 159 2.00 50.34 7.71
CA ARG A 159 2.54 49.58 6.57
C ARG A 159 2.44 48.08 6.82
N ARG A 160 2.88 47.61 7.98
CA ARG A 160 2.78 46.19 8.37
C ARG A 160 1.32 45.71 8.40
N GLU A 161 0.40 46.51 8.93
CA GLU A 161 -1.03 46.17 8.94
C GLU A 161 -1.58 45.94 7.52
N ARG A 162 -1.23 46.81 6.56
CA ARG A 162 -1.62 46.63 5.16
C ARG A 162 -1.02 45.37 4.53
N GLU A 163 0.27 45.12 4.76
CA GLU A 163 0.93 43.90 4.29
C GLU A 163 0.27 42.62 4.85
N TRP A 164 -0.11 42.64 6.14
CA TRP A 164 -0.85 41.54 6.78
C TRP A 164 -2.26 41.37 6.20
N GLU A 165 -2.97 42.45 5.89
CA GLU A 165 -4.30 42.41 5.27
C GLU A 165 -4.21 41.81 3.85
N GLU A 166 -3.26 42.28 3.02
CA GLU A 166 -3.03 41.75 1.68
C GLU A 166 -2.66 40.26 1.69
N GLU A 167 -1.80 39.83 2.61
CA GLU A 167 -1.43 38.42 2.76
C GLU A 167 -2.61 37.58 3.26
N ARG A 168 -3.46 38.12 4.15
CA ARG A 168 -4.68 37.47 4.60
C ARG A 168 -5.65 37.25 3.43
N GLU A 169 -5.89 38.27 2.60
CA GLU A 169 -6.75 38.17 1.42
C GLU A 169 -6.20 37.17 0.38
N ARG A 170 -4.87 37.16 0.16
CA ARG A 170 -4.22 36.14 -0.69
C ARG A 170 -4.41 34.72 -0.14
N ARG A 171 -4.28 34.54 1.17
CA ARG A 171 -4.54 33.24 1.80
C ARG A 171 -6.01 32.84 1.68
N GLU A 172 -6.95 33.75 1.88
CA GLU A 172 -8.37 33.47 1.77
C GLU A 172 -8.77 33.11 0.33
N THR A 173 -8.26 33.85 -0.66
CA THR A 173 -8.51 33.52 -2.08
C THR A 173 -7.89 32.18 -2.50
N THR A 174 -6.68 31.86 -2.04
CA THR A 174 -6.06 30.55 -2.30
C THR A 174 -6.81 29.41 -1.60
N GLU A 175 -7.26 29.61 -0.36
CA GLU A 175 -8.07 28.63 0.37
C GLU A 175 -9.41 28.36 -0.34
N GLN A 176 -10.10 29.41 -0.81
CA GLN A 176 -11.31 29.27 -1.62
C GLN A 176 -11.04 28.49 -2.91
N GLY A 177 -9.95 28.79 -3.61
CA GLY A 177 -9.54 28.06 -4.82
C GLY A 177 -9.25 26.57 -4.56
N LEU A 178 -8.54 26.25 -3.48
CA LEU A 178 -8.27 24.88 -3.07
C LEU A 178 -9.54 24.14 -2.66
N ASN A 179 -10.44 24.78 -1.90
CA ASN A 179 -11.73 24.20 -1.53
C ASN A 179 -12.60 23.90 -2.77
N GLN A 180 -12.58 24.77 -3.77
CA GLN A 180 -13.26 24.52 -5.04
C GLN A 180 -12.65 23.31 -5.77
N GLN A 181 -11.32 23.19 -5.82
CA GLN A 181 -10.66 22.03 -6.42
C GLN A 181 -10.96 20.74 -5.66
N VAL A 182 -10.97 20.75 -4.32
CA VAL A 182 -11.32 19.59 -3.50
C VAL A 182 -12.75 19.15 -3.78
N SER A 183 -13.70 20.09 -3.85
CA SER A 183 -15.10 19.78 -4.18
C SER A 183 -15.25 19.17 -5.59
N GLN A 184 -14.53 19.70 -6.58
CA GLN A 184 -14.49 19.13 -7.93
C GLN A 184 -13.90 17.72 -7.94
N LEU A 185 -12.78 17.51 -7.24
CA LEU A 185 -12.14 16.20 -7.14
C LEU A 185 -13.03 15.19 -6.39
N GLN A 186 -13.72 15.60 -5.34
CA GLN A 186 -14.69 14.75 -4.64
C GLN A 186 -15.85 14.36 -5.56
N THR A 187 -16.36 15.29 -6.36
CA THR A 187 -17.41 15.02 -7.35
C THR A 187 -16.93 14.01 -8.40
N SER A 188 -15.76 14.24 -8.98
CA SER A 188 -15.15 13.32 -9.96
C SER A 188 -14.87 11.95 -9.36
N LEU A 189 -14.35 11.88 -8.13
CA LEU A 189 -14.11 10.63 -7.41
C LEU A 189 -15.42 9.86 -7.21
N SER A 190 -16.49 10.55 -6.81
CA SER A 190 -17.81 9.92 -6.66
C SER A 190 -18.38 9.40 -7.98
N SER A 191 -18.15 10.11 -9.10
CA SER A 191 -18.53 9.64 -10.45
C SER A 191 -17.77 8.38 -10.82
N VAL A 192 -16.44 8.39 -10.68
CA VAL A 192 -15.58 7.23 -10.99
C VAL A 192 -15.90 6.04 -10.09
N GLN A 193 -16.21 6.27 -8.82
CA GLN A 193 -16.66 5.20 -7.91
C GLN A 193 -17.99 4.60 -8.35
N LYS A 194 -18.93 5.42 -8.82
CA LYS A 194 -20.20 4.95 -9.36
C LYS A 194 -20.01 4.15 -10.65
N GLU A 195 -19.24 4.68 -11.60
CA GLU A 195 -18.89 3.99 -12.84
C GLU A 195 -18.18 2.66 -12.57
N LYS A 196 -17.24 2.64 -11.62
CA LYS A 196 -16.57 1.41 -11.17
C LYS A 196 -17.59 0.39 -10.64
N ALA A 197 -18.52 0.81 -9.80
CA ALA A 197 -19.54 -0.09 -9.24
C ALA A 197 -20.47 -0.64 -10.35
N GLU A 198 -20.85 0.19 -11.31
CA GLU A 198 -21.63 -0.22 -12.49
C GLU A 198 -20.87 -1.26 -13.32
N ILE A 199 -19.60 -1.01 -13.66
CA ILE A 199 -18.75 -1.96 -14.39
C ILE A 199 -18.55 -3.26 -13.60
N GLU A 200 -18.35 -3.20 -12.28
CA GLU A 200 -18.25 -4.39 -11.43
C GLU A 200 -19.54 -5.22 -11.47
N THR A 201 -20.72 -4.57 -11.43
CA THR A 201 -22.01 -5.27 -11.56
C THR A 201 -22.18 -5.90 -12.94
N GLU A 202 -21.84 -5.20 -14.02
CA GLU A 202 -21.88 -5.72 -15.38
C GLU A 202 -20.90 -6.91 -15.56
N MET A 203 -19.67 -6.81 -15.04
CA MET A 203 -18.71 -7.91 -15.06
C MET A 203 -19.23 -9.15 -14.33
N VAL A 204 -19.84 -8.99 -13.15
CA VAL A 204 -20.42 -10.12 -12.40
C VAL A 204 -21.58 -10.74 -13.18
N GLN A 205 -22.41 -9.93 -13.82
CA GLN A 205 -23.54 -10.41 -14.62
C GLN A 205 -23.05 -11.16 -15.87
N MET A 206 -22.08 -10.61 -16.60
CA MET A 206 -21.44 -11.25 -17.75
C MET A 206 -20.75 -12.57 -17.35
N LYS A 207 -20.07 -12.59 -16.19
CA LYS A 207 -19.45 -13.81 -15.65
C LYS A 207 -20.50 -14.89 -15.39
N ARG A 208 -21.64 -14.55 -14.76
CA ARG A 208 -22.73 -15.50 -14.53
C ARG A 208 -23.32 -16.04 -15.83
N GLU A 209 -23.47 -15.20 -16.85
CA GLU A 209 -23.95 -15.65 -18.17
C GLU A 209 -22.97 -16.62 -18.83
N LEU A 210 -21.67 -16.33 -18.75
CA LEU A 210 -20.64 -17.23 -19.25
C LEU A 210 -20.60 -18.55 -18.47
N GLU A 211 -20.68 -18.51 -17.14
CA GLU A 211 -20.79 -19.70 -16.29
C GLU A 211 -22.02 -20.54 -16.68
N LYS A 212 -23.18 -19.91 -16.89
CA LYS A 212 -24.39 -20.58 -17.36
C LYS A 212 -24.18 -21.26 -18.71
N LYS A 213 -23.62 -20.54 -19.70
CA LYS A 213 -23.30 -21.12 -21.03
C LYS A 213 -22.31 -22.28 -20.92
N VAL A 214 -21.30 -22.19 -20.06
CA VAL A 214 -20.35 -23.29 -19.82
C VAL A 214 -21.07 -24.51 -19.24
N THR A 215 -21.99 -24.32 -18.30
CA THR A 215 -22.78 -25.43 -17.74
C THR A 215 -23.70 -26.07 -18.78
N GLU A 216 -24.38 -25.27 -19.61
CA GLU A 216 -25.22 -25.74 -20.72
C GLU A 216 -24.39 -26.53 -21.72
N MET A 217 -23.25 -25.99 -22.18
CA MET A 217 -22.33 -26.69 -23.08
C MET A 217 -21.77 -27.98 -22.46
N SER A 218 -21.50 -27.99 -21.15
CA SER A 218 -21.04 -29.20 -20.46
C SER A 218 -22.13 -30.28 -20.42
N GLN A 219 -23.39 -29.89 -20.24
CA GLN A 219 -24.53 -30.81 -20.32
C GLN A 219 -24.72 -31.34 -21.75
N ASP A 220 -24.60 -30.50 -22.76
CA ASP A 220 -24.68 -30.91 -24.17
C ASP A 220 -23.55 -31.90 -24.53
N ILE A 221 -22.32 -31.63 -24.08
CA ILE A 221 -21.19 -32.55 -24.24
C ILE A 221 -21.48 -33.91 -23.59
N LEU A 222 -22.01 -33.93 -22.36
CA LEU A 222 -22.38 -35.17 -21.69
C LEU A 222 -23.49 -35.93 -22.43
N SER A 223 -24.50 -35.23 -22.94
CA SER A 223 -25.55 -35.83 -23.78
C SER A 223 -24.97 -36.45 -25.03
N LEU A 224 -24.13 -35.71 -25.76
CA LEU A 224 -23.47 -36.18 -26.98
C LEU A 224 -22.54 -37.36 -26.70
N GLN A 225 -21.84 -37.37 -25.56
CA GLN A 225 -21.02 -38.51 -25.14
C GLN A 225 -21.85 -39.76 -24.87
N ASN A 226 -23.02 -39.63 -24.22
CA ASN A 226 -23.94 -40.74 -24.00
C ASN A 226 -24.52 -41.26 -25.33
N ASP A 227 -24.91 -40.36 -26.22
CA ASP A 227 -25.41 -40.72 -27.55
C ASP A 227 -24.33 -41.42 -28.37
N LEU A 228 -23.09 -40.92 -28.34
CA LEU A 228 -21.95 -41.53 -29.00
C LEU A 228 -21.69 -42.93 -28.45
N ALA A 229 -21.65 -43.10 -27.12
CA ALA A 229 -21.50 -44.41 -26.49
C ALA A 229 -22.62 -45.37 -26.90
N GLY A 230 -23.87 -44.90 -26.96
CA GLY A 230 -25.01 -45.69 -27.43
C GLY A 230 -24.89 -46.08 -28.91
N LYS A 231 -24.39 -45.18 -29.77
CA LYS A 231 -24.12 -45.48 -31.18
C LYS A 231 -22.95 -46.45 -31.34
N GLU A 232 -21.90 -46.32 -30.54
CA GLU A 232 -20.77 -47.26 -30.53
C GLU A 232 -21.20 -48.67 -30.10
N GLU A 233 -22.08 -48.79 -29.10
CA GLU A 233 -22.71 -50.06 -28.70
C GLU A 233 -23.52 -50.65 -29.86
N SER A 234 -24.44 -49.87 -30.44
CA SER A 234 -25.25 -50.32 -31.58
C SER A 234 -24.38 -50.78 -32.75
N LEU A 235 -23.29 -50.06 -33.02
CA LEU A 235 -22.37 -50.38 -34.11
C LEU A 235 -21.53 -51.64 -33.81
N ARG A 236 -21.24 -51.91 -32.53
CA ARG A 236 -20.63 -53.16 -32.09
C ARG A 236 -21.57 -54.35 -32.30
N GLU A 237 -22.83 -54.23 -31.90
CA GLU A 237 -23.85 -55.27 -32.11
C GLU A 237 -23.98 -55.61 -33.60
N VAL A 238 -24.08 -54.60 -34.47
CA VAL A 238 -24.14 -54.79 -35.92
C VAL A 238 -22.87 -55.46 -36.46
N ARG A 239 -21.68 -55.12 -35.94
CA ARG A 239 -20.43 -55.80 -36.32
C ARG A 239 -20.43 -57.26 -35.90
N GLU A 240 -20.84 -57.58 -34.68
CA GLU A 240 -20.94 -58.97 -34.22
C GLU A 240 -21.95 -59.78 -35.05
N GLU A 241 -23.08 -59.18 -35.41
CA GLU A 241 -24.08 -59.80 -36.29
C GLU A 241 -23.54 -59.99 -37.71
N LYS A 242 -22.82 -59.00 -38.23
CA LYS A 242 -22.09 -59.11 -39.49
C LYS A 242 -21.06 -60.25 -39.46
N ASP A 243 -20.22 -60.33 -38.42
CA ASP A 243 -19.19 -61.36 -38.27
C ASP A 243 -19.82 -62.77 -38.13
N ARG A 244 -20.96 -62.89 -37.43
CA ARG A 244 -21.77 -64.12 -37.42
C ARG A 244 -22.27 -64.47 -38.82
N GLY A 245 -22.80 -63.50 -39.55
CA GLY A 245 -23.27 -63.69 -40.92
C GLY A 245 -22.15 -64.12 -41.87
N GLU A 246 -20.98 -63.49 -41.79
CA GLU A 246 -19.79 -63.87 -42.56
C GLU A 246 -19.31 -65.29 -42.21
N SER A 247 -19.31 -65.66 -40.92
CA SER A 247 -18.97 -67.02 -40.48
C SER A 247 -19.95 -68.08 -41.01
N GLN A 248 -21.26 -67.77 -41.01
CA GLN A 248 -22.29 -68.62 -41.60
C GLN A 248 -22.13 -68.75 -43.12
N LEU A 249 -21.85 -67.65 -43.82
CA LEU A 249 -21.55 -67.66 -45.25
C LEU A 249 -20.30 -68.48 -45.57
N ALA A 250 -19.25 -68.41 -44.74
CA ALA A 250 -18.05 -69.23 -44.91
C ALA A 250 -18.36 -70.73 -44.71
N ALA A 251 -19.16 -71.08 -43.70
CA ALA A 251 -19.60 -72.45 -43.48
C ALA A 251 -20.46 -72.98 -44.64
N LEU A 252 -21.42 -72.19 -45.11
CA LEU A 252 -22.22 -72.50 -46.29
C LEU A 252 -21.33 -72.61 -47.54
N GLY A 253 -20.34 -71.73 -47.70
CA GLY A 253 -19.36 -71.77 -48.78
C GLY A 253 -18.54 -73.07 -48.78
N SER A 254 -18.08 -73.51 -47.62
CA SER A 254 -17.39 -74.79 -47.42
C SER A 254 -18.30 -75.99 -47.76
N ASN A 255 -19.55 -75.96 -47.29
CA ASN A 255 -20.54 -76.99 -47.62
C ASN A 255 -20.84 -77.03 -49.12
N LEU A 256 -20.98 -75.87 -49.77
CA LEU A 256 -21.25 -75.78 -51.19
C LEU A 256 -20.03 -76.24 -52.02
N ALA A 257 -18.80 -75.99 -51.55
CA ALA A 257 -17.59 -76.57 -52.12
C ALA A 257 -17.54 -78.10 -51.97
N SER A 258 -17.94 -78.63 -50.80
CA SER A 258 -18.04 -80.07 -50.56
C SER A 258 -19.09 -80.73 -51.48
N VAL A 259 -20.27 -80.13 -51.62
CA VAL A 259 -21.32 -80.58 -52.54
C VAL A 259 -20.84 -80.54 -53.98
N ARG A 260 -20.14 -79.48 -54.40
CA ARG A 260 -19.52 -79.42 -55.73
C ARG A 260 -18.50 -80.53 -55.95
N GLN A 261 -17.68 -80.86 -54.95
CA GLN A 261 -16.71 -81.96 -55.02
C GLN A 261 -17.41 -83.33 -55.11
N GLN A 262 -18.46 -83.54 -54.32
CA GLN A 262 -19.28 -84.76 -54.39
C GLN A 262 -19.95 -84.90 -55.77
N LEU A 263 -20.52 -83.82 -56.30
CA LEU A 263 -21.13 -83.79 -57.62
C LEU A 263 -20.12 -84.11 -58.74
N GLU A 264 -18.89 -83.58 -58.65
CA GLU A 264 -17.82 -83.90 -59.60
C GLU A 264 -17.37 -85.37 -59.46
N GLY A 265 -17.37 -85.91 -58.24
CA GLY A 265 -17.18 -87.33 -57.97
C GLY A 265 -18.25 -88.21 -58.63
N GLU A 266 -19.52 -87.87 -58.48
CA GLU A 266 -20.65 -88.57 -59.11
C GLU A 266 -20.61 -88.45 -60.64
N LYS A 267 -20.23 -87.29 -61.20
CA LYS A 267 -20.00 -87.17 -62.65
C LYS A 267 -18.90 -88.11 -63.15
N ARG A 268 -17.81 -88.29 -62.38
CA ARG A 268 -16.76 -89.26 -62.71
C ARG A 268 -17.26 -90.69 -62.65
N ARG A 269 -18.02 -91.06 -61.60
CA ARG A 269 -18.67 -92.38 -61.50
C ARG A 269 -19.63 -92.63 -62.66
N GLY A 270 -20.41 -91.62 -63.06
CA GLY A 270 -21.28 -91.68 -64.23
C GLY A 270 -20.51 -92.01 -65.52
N LYS A 271 -19.41 -91.30 -65.79
CA LYS A 271 -18.54 -91.58 -66.96
C LYS A 271 -17.89 -92.97 -66.90
N GLU A 272 -17.57 -93.46 -65.71
CA GLU A 272 -17.01 -94.81 -65.52
C GLU A 272 -18.05 -95.90 -65.76
N MET A 273 -19.26 -95.73 -65.21
CA MET A 273 -20.38 -96.63 -65.46
C MET A 273 -20.77 -96.67 -66.94
N GLU A 274 -20.73 -95.54 -67.65
CA GLU A 274 -20.98 -95.49 -69.10
C GLU A 274 -19.91 -96.28 -69.89
N ARG A 275 -18.63 -96.18 -69.51
CA ARG A 275 -17.57 -97.02 -70.10
C ARG A 275 -17.78 -98.51 -69.82
N ARG A 276 -18.21 -98.84 -68.60
CA ARG A 276 -18.51 -100.23 -68.20
C ARG A 276 -19.70 -100.78 -68.97
N GLY A 277 -20.71 -99.96 -69.24
CA GLY A 277 -21.83 -100.28 -70.12
C GLY A 277 -21.35 -100.66 -71.53
N LYS A 278 -20.57 -99.78 -72.16
CA LYS A 278 -20.00 -100.04 -73.50
C LYS A 278 -19.17 -101.33 -73.58
N MET A 279 -18.42 -101.65 -72.52
CA MET A 279 -17.62 -102.88 -72.44
C MET A 279 -18.48 -104.14 -72.25
N LEU A 280 -19.63 -104.03 -71.58
CA LEU A 280 -20.57 -105.14 -71.47
C LEU A 280 -21.31 -105.36 -72.78
N ASP A 281 -21.66 -104.31 -73.51
CA ASP A 281 -22.30 -104.41 -74.83
C ASP A 281 -21.42 -105.17 -75.82
N THR A 282 -20.13 -104.82 -75.94
CA THR A 282 -19.19 -105.57 -76.80
C THR A 282 -19.05 -107.03 -76.37
N ARG A 283 -19.09 -107.33 -75.07
CA ARG A 283 -19.00 -108.70 -74.56
C ARG A 283 -20.29 -109.50 -74.80
N VAL A 284 -21.45 -108.86 -74.80
CA VAL A 284 -22.71 -109.48 -75.22
C VAL A 284 -22.65 -109.81 -76.71
N GLU A 285 -22.13 -108.93 -77.55
CA GLU A 285 -21.94 -109.20 -78.99
C GLU A 285 -21.00 -110.39 -79.22
N GLU A 286 -19.86 -110.44 -78.54
CA GLU A 286 -18.91 -111.57 -78.61
C GLU A 286 -19.54 -112.90 -78.20
N LEU A 287 -20.26 -112.93 -77.07
CA LEU A 287 -20.94 -114.14 -76.58
C LEU A 287 -22.06 -114.58 -77.52
N THR A 288 -22.78 -113.64 -78.13
CA THR A 288 -23.83 -113.93 -79.11
C THR A 288 -23.25 -114.60 -80.35
N LEU A 289 -22.11 -114.10 -80.84
CA LEU A 289 -21.39 -114.73 -81.95
C LEU A 289 -20.94 -116.16 -81.59
N LYS A 290 -20.45 -116.35 -80.37
CA LYS A 290 -19.95 -117.65 -79.87
C LYS A 290 -21.06 -118.69 -79.69
N ILE A 291 -22.24 -118.25 -79.22
CA ILE A 291 -23.43 -119.12 -79.16
C ILE A 291 -23.82 -119.58 -80.57
N LYS A 292 -23.78 -118.68 -81.56
CA LYS A 292 -24.12 -119.01 -82.94
C LYS A 292 -23.16 -120.07 -83.52
N THR A 293 -21.85 -119.90 -83.33
CA THR A 293 -20.86 -120.89 -83.80
C THR A 293 -21.03 -122.25 -83.12
N LEU A 294 -21.27 -122.27 -81.80
CA LEU A 294 -21.50 -123.51 -81.06
C LEU A 294 -22.81 -124.21 -81.47
N GLN A 295 -23.84 -123.45 -81.85
CA GLN A 295 -25.08 -124.00 -82.38
C GLN A 295 -24.88 -124.64 -83.76
N ASP A 296 -24.04 -124.05 -84.61
CA ASP A 296 -23.70 -124.63 -85.92
C ASP A 296 -22.85 -125.90 -85.76
N GLU A 297 -21.88 -125.91 -84.84
CA GLU A 297 -21.09 -127.11 -84.50
C GLU A 297 -21.97 -128.23 -83.91
N ARG A 298 -22.88 -127.91 -83.00
CA ARG A 298 -23.85 -128.87 -82.45
C ARG A 298 -24.71 -129.49 -83.55
N ARG A 299 -25.15 -128.70 -84.54
CA ARG A 299 -25.95 -129.20 -85.67
C ARG A 299 -25.15 -130.21 -86.50
N ALA A 300 -23.90 -129.89 -86.84
CA ALA A 300 -23.02 -130.77 -87.60
C ALA A 300 -22.69 -132.08 -86.87
N LEU A 301 -22.52 -132.03 -85.54
CA LEU A 301 -22.29 -133.23 -84.72
C LEU A 301 -23.54 -134.12 -84.62
N LEU A 302 -24.74 -133.52 -84.51
CA LEU A 302 -25.99 -134.29 -84.49
C LEU A 302 -26.21 -135.05 -85.81
N GLU A 303 -25.94 -134.44 -86.97
CA GLU A 303 -26.00 -135.15 -88.26
C GLU A 303 -25.03 -136.34 -88.32
N LYS A 304 -23.82 -136.20 -87.76
CA LYS A 304 -22.87 -137.31 -87.65
C LYS A 304 -23.36 -138.45 -86.77
N VAL A 305 -23.93 -138.14 -85.59
CA VAL A 305 -24.42 -139.18 -84.65
C VAL A 305 -25.55 -139.97 -85.27
N VAL A 306 -26.53 -139.31 -85.91
CA VAL A 306 -27.63 -140.00 -86.60
C VAL A 306 -27.09 -140.95 -87.68
N GLY A 307 -26.10 -140.51 -88.47
CA GLY A 307 -25.48 -141.35 -89.50
C GLY A 307 -24.64 -142.53 -88.98
N GLU A 308 -24.12 -142.47 -87.75
CA GLU A 308 -23.46 -143.61 -87.09
C GLU A 308 -24.48 -144.58 -86.47
N GLU A 309 -25.59 -144.07 -85.91
CA GLU A 309 -26.68 -144.90 -85.37
C GLU A 309 -27.30 -145.79 -86.46
N GLU A 310 -27.52 -145.26 -87.67
CA GLU A 310 -28.00 -146.03 -88.82
C GLU A 310 -27.04 -147.18 -89.18
N ARG A 311 -25.73 -146.90 -89.29
CA ARG A 311 -24.70 -147.92 -89.57
C ARG A 311 -24.62 -148.98 -88.47
N THR A 312 -24.81 -148.58 -87.22
CA THR A 312 -24.80 -149.49 -86.07
C THR A 312 -26.03 -150.41 -86.10
N SER A 313 -27.19 -149.90 -86.48
CA SER A 313 -28.43 -150.67 -86.66
C SER A 313 -28.29 -151.75 -87.76
N GLU A 314 -27.71 -151.40 -88.91
CA GLU A 314 -27.43 -152.35 -90.00
C GLU A 314 -26.50 -153.49 -89.56
N ALA A 315 -25.43 -153.17 -88.83
CA ALA A 315 -24.51 -154.17 -88.28
C ALA A 315 -25.19 -155.11 -87.27
N HIS A 316 -26.10 -154.60 -86.43
CA HIS A 316 -26.87 -155.42 -85.49
C HIS A 316 -27.82 -156.38 -86.21
N GLN A 317 -28.49 -155.95 -87.28
CA GLN A 317 -29.35 -156.83 -88.08
C GLN A 317 -28.55 -157.96 -88.75
N LEU A 318 -27.37 -157.65 -89.30
CA LEU A 318 -26.50 -158.65 -89.91
C LEU A 318 -26.00 -159.69 -88.89
N ASN A 319 -25.62 -159.23 -87.69
CA ASN A 319 -25.12 -160.09 -86.62
C ASN A 319 -26.23 -161.03 -86.09
N ALA A 320 -27.45 -160.52 -85.92
CA ALA A 320 -28.61 -161.34 -85.56
C ALA A 320 -28.92 -162.42 -86.63
N GLY A 321 -28.73 -162.09 -87.91
CA GLY A 321 -28.84 -163.04 -89.02
C GLY A 321 -27.82 -164.18 -88.95
N LEU A 322 -26.55 -163.84 -88.71
CA LEU A 322 -25.46 -164.82 -88.58
C LEU A 322 -25.62 -165.72 -87.35
N GLN A 323 -26.05 -165.16 -86.21
CA GLN A 323 -26.31 -165.95 -84.99
C GLN A 323 -27.39 -167.02 -85.20
N LYS A 324 -28.44 -166.69 -85.96
CA LYS A 324 -29.51 -167.66 -86.28
C LYS A 324 -29.00 -168.81 -87.17
N GLN A 325 -28.09 -168.53 -88.11
CA GLN A 325 -27.44 -169.55 -88.93
C GLN A 325 -26.54 -170.47 -88.09
N VAL A 326 -25.78 -169.91 -87.13
CA VAL A 326 -24.94 -170.70 -86.23
C VAL A 326 -25.78 -171.66 -85.40
N GLN A 327 -26.88 -171.19 -84.79
CA GLN A 327 -27.77 -172.06 -84.00
C GLN A 327 -28.38 -173.20 -84.81
N GLN A 328 -28.75 -172.95 -86.08
CA GLN A 328 -29.26 -173.99 -86.98
C GLN A 328 -28.19 -175.04 -87.33
N LEU A 329 -26.96 -174.61 -87.57
CA LEU A 329 -25.83 -175.51 -87.85
C LEU A 329 -25.42 -176.32 -86.62
N GLU A 330 -25.42 -175.72 -85.43
CA GLU A 330 -25.14 -176.40 -84.16
C GLU A 330 -26.18 -177.48 -83.85
N ALA A 331 -27.47 -177.20 -84.08
CA ALA A 331 -28.54 -178.19 -83.90
C ALA A 331 -28.39 -179.38 -84.85
N ALA A 332 -28.08 -179.12 -86.13
CA ALA A 332 -27.81 -180.17 -87.11
C ALA A 332 -26.59 -181.03 -86.73
N LEU A 333 -25.53 -180.40 -86.18
CA LEU A 333 -24.33 -181.09 -85.69
C LEU A 333 -24.63 -182.01 -84.51
N GLN A 334 -25.50 -181.59 -83.58
CA GLN A 334 -25.91 -182.43 -82.45
C GLN A 334 -26.77 -183.64 -82.87
N GLU A 335 -27.66 -183.48 -83.85
CA GLU A 335 -28.43 -184.60 -84.42
C GLU A 335 -27.51 -185.61 -85.10
N LEU A 336 -26.57 -185.14 -85.91
CA LEU A 336 -25.52 -185.97 -86.52
C LEU A 336 -24.68 -186.69 -85.46
N GLY A 337 -24.33 -186.02 -84.36
CA GLY A 337 -23.63 -186.63 -83.24
C GLY A 337 -24.43 -187.77 -82.59
N ARG A 338 -25.74 -187.58 -82.39
CA ARG A 338 -26.64 -188.61 -81.84
C ARG A 338 -26.80 -189.82 -82.77
N GLU A 339 -26.98 -189.58 -84.06
CA GLU A 339 -27.05 -190.61 -85.11
C GLU A 339 -25.75 -191.45 -85.12
N HIS A 340 -24.59 -190.80 -85.11
CA HIS A 340 -23.29 -191.47 -85.10
C HIS A 340 -23.09 -192.34 -83.85
N GLN A 341 -23.45 -191.83 -82.67
CA GLN A 341 -23.37 -192.60 -81.41
C GLN A 341 -24.30 -193.82 -81.44
N THR A 342 -25.49 -193.70 -82.02
CA THR A 342 -26.45 -194.80 -82.19
C THR A 342 -25.87 -195.89 -83.09
N LEU A 343 -25.24 -195.50 -84.21
CA LEU A 343 -24.58 -196.41 -85.13
C LEU A 343 -23.40 -197.16 -84.47
N GLN A 344 -22.58 -196.47 -83.66
CA GLN A 344 -21.49 -197.12 -82.92
C GLN A 344 -21.99 -198.19 -81.96
N VAL A 345 -23.09 -197.93 -81.22
CA VAL A 345 -23.70 -198.92 -80.32
C VAL A 345 -24.24 -200.12 -81.10
N MET A 346 -24.86 -199.89 -82.26
CA MET A 346 -25.31 -200.98 -83.13
C MET A 346 -24.15 -201.82 -83.67
N GLN A 347 -23.05 -201.16 -84.04
CA GLN A 347 -21.82 -201.83 -84.52
C GLN A 347 -21.18 -202.68 -83.41
N ALA A 348 -21.07 -202.15 -82.18
CA ALA A 348 -20.55 -202.88 -81.03
C ALA A 348 -21.37 -204.14 -80.71
N ARG A 349 -22.72 -204.03 -80.72
CA ARG A 349 -23.62 -205.19 -80.56
C ARG A 349 -23.47 -206.23 -81.67
N ALA A 350 -23.14 -205.80 -82.88
CA ALA A 350 -22.91 -206.73 -83.99
C ALA A 350 -21.61 -207.54 -83.82
N SER A 351 -20.56 -206.94 -83.25
CA SER A 351 -19.27 -207.60 -83.04
C SER A 351 -19.22 -208.64 -81.91
N GLU A 352 -20.16 -208.64 -80.96
CA GLU A 352 -20.16 -209.56 -79.80
C GLU A 352 -20.85 -210.91 -80.06
N ARG A 353 -21.34 -211.13 -81.27
CA ARG A 353 -22.08 -212.34 -81.63
C ARG A 353 -21.15 -213.54 -81.71
N LYS A 354 -21.52 -214.63 -81.02
CA LYS A 354 -20.70 -215.84 -80.87
C LYS A 354 -21.53 -217.05 -81.25
N TRP A 355 -20.88 -218.04 -81.86
CA TRP A 355 -21.53 -219.28 -82.26
C TRP A 355 -22.08 -220.01 -81.04
N GLU A 356 -23.41 -220.05 -80.91
CA GLU A 356 -24.05 -220.62 -79.75
C GLU A 356 -23.90 -222.14 -79.76
N SER A 357 -23.55 -222.73 -78.62
CA SER A 357 -23.29 -224.15 -78.54
C SER A 357 -24.58 -224.95 -78.65
N ASP A 358 -24.54 -226.06 -79.39
CA ASP A 358 -25.68 -226.97 -79.55
C ASP A 358 -26.18 -227.55 -78.22
N ARG A 359 -25.41 -227.51 -77.13
CA ARG A 359 -25.91 -227.92 -75.81
C ARG A 359 -26.89 -226.91 -75.21
N ASP A 360 -26.59 -225.63 -75.39
CA ASP A 360 -27.25 -224.53 -74.68
C ASP A 360 -28.51 -224.06 -75.42
N ALA A 361 -28.53 -224.26 -76.74
CA ALA A 361 -29.69 -224.03 -77.59
C ALA A 361 -30.75 -225.13 -77.39
N THR A 362 -31.66 -224.94 -76.45
CA THR A 362 -32.78 -225.85 -76.17
C THR A 362 -34.03 -225.56 -77.02
N ALA A 363 -34.12 -224.35 -77.58
CA ALA A 363 -35.18 -223.89 -78.46
C ALA A 363 -34.65 -222.91 -79.51
N CYS A 364 -35.38 -222.78 -80.61
CA CYS A 364 -35.08 -221.79 -81.64
C CYS A 364 -35.19 -220.36 -81.08
N SER A 365 -34.13 -219.56 -81.15
CA SER A 365 -34.10 -218.17 -80.64
C SER A 365 -35.03 -217.21 -81.40
N GLY A 366 -35.57 -217.63 -82.57
CA GLY A 366 -36.53 -216.85 -83.35
C GLY A 366 -38.00 -217.16 -83.03
N CYS A 367 -38.36 -218.42 -82.82
CA CYS A 367 -39.76 -218.82 -82.61
C CYS A 367 -40.02 -219.57 -81.29
N GLY A 368 -38.98 -219.81 -80.48
CA GLY A 368 -39.05 -220.47 -79.17
C GLY A 368 -39.36 -221.97 -79.20
N LYS A 369 -39.49 -222.59 -80.38
CA LYS A 369 -39.83 -224.01 -80.52
C LYS A 369 -38.68 -224.89 -80.04
N LYS A 370 -38.96 -225.82 -79.13
CA LYS A 370 -37.96 -226.73 -78.57
C LYS A 370 -37.44 -227.71 -79.62
N PHE A 371 -36.14 -228.00 -79.57
CA PHE A 371 -35.52 -228.95 -80.49
C PHE A 371 -35.78 -230.40 -80.11
N SER A 372 -35.86 -231.28 -81.11
CA SER A 372 -36.12 -232.72 -80.95
C SER A 372 -35.57 -233.53 -82.14
N VAL A 373 -35.77 -234.84 -82.14
CA VAL A 373 -35.22 -235.74 -83.19
C VAL A 373 -35.83 -235.44 -84.58
N SER A 374 -37.09 -235.00 -84.65
CA SER A 374 -37.77 -234.56 -85.88
C SER A 374 -37.58 -233.07 -86.20
N VAL A 375 -37.07 -232.27 -85.25
CA VAL A 375 -36.86 -230.81 -85.42
C VAL A 375 -35.43 -230.46 -85.04
N ARG A 376 -34.57 -230.39 -86.06
CA ARG A 376 -33.13 -230.24 -85.92
C ARG A 376 -32.68 -228.78 -85.78
N LYS A 377 -31.51 -228.59 -85.15
CA LYS A 377 -30.87 -227.30 -84.92
C LYS A 377 -30.23 -226.77 -86.20
N HIS A 378 -30.22 -225.44 -86.35
CA HIS A 378 -29.55 -224.74 -87.43
C HIS A 378 -29.15 -223.35 -86.96
N HIS A 379 -27.86 -223.05 -87.12
CA HIS A 379 -27.25 -221.77 -86.77
C HIS A 379 -27.43 -220.73 -87.85
N CYS A 380 -27.65 -219.49 -87.43
CA CYS A 380 -27.75 -218.36 -88.34
C CYS A 380 -26.34 -217.84 -88.62
N ARG A 381 -25.87 -217.98 -89.86
CA ARG A 381 -24.50 -217.57 -90.25
C ARG A 381 -24.23 -216.07 -90.07
N SER A 382 -25.27 -215.26 -89.85
CA SER A 382 -25.19 -213.82 -89.61
C SER A 382 -25.09 -213.43 -88.13
N CYS A 383 -25.38 -214.34 -87.20
CA CYS A 383 -25.33 -214.04 -85.76
C CYS A 383 -24.78 -215.15 -84.86
N GLY A 384 -24.42 -216.31 -85.40
CA GLY A 384 -24.21 -217.52 -84.59
C GLY A 384 -25.56 -218.19 -84.39
#